data_AF-A0A2Z5K6P5-F1
#
_entry.id   AF-A0A2Z5K6P5-F1
#
_cell.length_a   1.000
_cell.length_b   1.000
_cell.length_c   1.000
_cell.angle_alpha   90.00
_cell.angle_beta   90.00
_cell.angle_gamma   90.00
#
_symmetry.space_group_name_H-M   'P 1'
#
loop_
_entity.id
_entity.type
_entity.pdbx_description
1 polymer ?
#
loop_
_entity_poly.entity_id
_entity_poly.type
_entity_poly.pdbx_seq_one_letter_code
_entity_poly.pdbx_strand_id
1 'polypeptide(L)'
;MRVGVPTTIEFRLTTVDPAEAPPPGPPENVLVIATTRSAATLEPSAVDCVTDAEPARFVFTARDPGEHRLRFTVYDPDYGRALQVLETTLPVPDPAPEPLGRS
;
A
#
# COMPACT_ATOMS: atom_id res chain seq x y z
N MET A 1 12.18 -7.68 -0.88
CA MET A 1 11.16 -8.41 -0.09
C MET A 1 11.52 -9.89 -0.08
N ARG A 2 11.02 -10.65 0.90
CA ARG A 2 11.20 -12.10 1.01
C ARG A 2 9.93 -12.73 1.56
N VAL A 3 9.69 -14.00 1.23
CA VAL A 3 8.59 -14.79 1.81
C VAL A 3 8.72 -14.82 3.34
N GLY A 4 7.61 -14.63 4.03
CA GLY A 4 7.50 -14.66 5.49
C GLY A 4 8.15 -13.49 6.24
N VAL A 5 8.86 -12.58 5.55
CA VAL A 5 9.55 -11.44 6.17
C VAL A 5 8.69 -10.19 6.08
N PRO A 6 8.25 -9.61 7.23
CA PRO A 6 7.50 -8.37 7.25
C PRO A 6 8.27 -7.23 6.57
N THR A 7 7.62 -6.53 5.65
CA THR A 7 8.19 -5.39 4.94
C THR A 7 7.25 -4.20 5.02
N THR A 8 7.76 -3.03 5.42
CA THR A 8 6.97 -1.80 5.46
C THR A 8 6.75 -1.24 4.05
N ILE A 9 5.50 -0.92 3.73
CA ILE A 9 5.06 -0.18 2.56
C ILE A 9 4.59 1.20 3.02
N GLU A 10 5.13 2.26 2.42
CA GLU A 10 4.66 3.62 2.66
C GLU A 10 3.72 4.05 1.53
N PHE A 11 2.60 4.67 1.90
CA PHE A 11 1.64 5.28 0.99
C PHE A 11 1.55 6.78 1.30
N ARG A 12 1.90 7.63 0.33
CA ARG A 12 1.87 9.09 0.48
C ARG A 12 0.72 9.67 -0.33
N LEU A 13 -0.03 10.56 0.31
CA LEU A 13 -1.04 11.39 -0.33
C LEU A 13 -0.47 12.79 -0.50
N THR A 14 -0.46 13.25 -1.74
CA THR A 14 -0.05 14.61 -2.08
C THR A 14 -1.18 15.28 -2.83
N THR A 15 -1.54 16.51 -2.46
CA THR A 15 -2.36 17.33 -3.34
C THR A 15 -1.51 17.77 -4.53
N VAL A 16 -1.98 17.49 -5.75
CA VAL A 16 -1.32 18.03 -6.94
C VAL A 16 -1.81 19.46 -7.06
N ASP A 17 -0.92 20.43 -6.86
CA ASP A 17 -1.19 21.84 -7.12
C ASP A 17 -1.38 22.03 -8.64
N PRO A 18 -2.61 22.19 -9.14
CA PRO A 18 -2.82 22.57 -10.52
C PRO A 18 -2.52 24.06 -10.54
N ALA A 19 -1.48 24.50 -11.25
CA ALA A 19 -1.12 25.91 -11.42
C ALA A 19 -2.22 26.79 -12.09
N GLU A 20 -3.49 26.36 -12.07
CA GLU A 20 -4.70 27.04 -12.52
C GLU A 20 -5.93 26.81 -11.60
N ALA A 21 -5.79 26.17 -10.44
CA ALA A 21 -6.89 25.95 -9.49
C ALA A 21 -6.84 26.94 -8.30
N PRO A 22 -7.99 27.23 -7.64
CA PRO A 22 -8.03 28.07 -6.44
C PRO A 22 -7.06 27.54 -5.37
N PRO A 23 -6.67 28.38 -4.38
CA PRO A 23 -5.73 27.99 -3.33
C PRO A 23 -6.09 26.62 -2.76
N PRO A 24 -5.09 25.76 -2.45
CA PRO A 24 -5.35 24.42 -1.98
C PRO A 24 -6.36 24.48 -0.84
N GLY A 25 -7.43 23.71 -0.97
CA GLY A 25 -8.45 23.59 0.05
C GLY A 25 -7.86 23.10 1.37
N PRO A 26 -8.63 23.13 2.46
CA PRO A 26 -8.17 22.52 3.70
C PRO A 26 -7.79 21.05 3.47
N PRO A 27 -6.80 20.52 4.21
CA PRO A 27 -6.40 19.13 4.07
C PRO A 27 -7.59 18.20 4.29
N GLU A 28 -7.73 17.20 3.41
CA GLU A 28 -8.84 16.26 3.44
C GLU A 28 -8.48 15.05 4.29
N ASN A 29 -9.40 14.67 5.19
CA ASN A 29 -9.33 13.40 5.91
C ASN A 29 -9.87 12.31 5.02
N VAL A 30 -9.05 11.30 4.74
CA VAL A 30 -9.43 10.16 3.90
C VAL A 30 -9.06 8.86 4.59
N LEU A 31 -9.79 7.80 4.28
CA LEU A 31 -9.47 6.45 4.69
C LEU A 31 -8.73 5.75 3.55
N VAL A 32 -7.49 5.33 3.78
CA VAL A 32 -6.73 4.50 2.83
C VAL A 32 -6.96 3.04 3.16
N ILE A 33 -7.67 2.33 2.29
CA ILE A 33 -7.99 0.91 2.44
C ILE A 33 -7.02 0.09 1.58
N ALA A 34 -6.26 -0.78 2.22
CA ALA A 34 -5.26 -1.63 1.61
C ALA A 34 -5.76 -3.08 1.50
N THR A 35 -5.64 -3.66 0.31
CA THR A 35 -6.07 -5.04 0.03
C THR A 35 -5.01 -5.77 -0.78
N THR A 36 -4.87 -7.07 -0.51
CA THR A 36 -4.03 -7.98 -1.30
C THR A 36 -4.94 -8.87 -2.16
N ARG A 37 -4.54 -9.13 -3.40
CA ARG A 37 -5.20 -10.12 -4.28
C ARG A 37 -4.32 -11.35 -4.53
N SER A 38 -3.49 -11.68 -3.56
CA SER A 38 -2.48 -12.74 -3.62
C SER A 38 -2.31 -13.37 -2.24
N ALA A 39 -1.49 -14.43 -2.14
CA ALA A 39 -1.14 -15.05 -0.87
C ALA A 39 -0.21 -14.15 -0.04
N ALA A 40 -0.75 -13.05 0.49
CA ALA A 40 -0.04 -12.08 1.31
C ALA A 40 -1.00 -11.33 2.24
N THR A 41 -0.49 -10.73 3.30
CA THR A 41 -1.23 -9.82 4.19
C THR A 41 -0.72 -8.38 4.08
N LEU A 42 -1.60 -7.42 4.35
CA LEU A 42 -1.29 -6.01 4.57
C LEU A 42 -1.96 -5.58 5.87
N GLU A 43 -1.18 -5.10 6.84
CA GLU A 43 -1.68 -4.69 8.15
C GLU A 43 -1.20 -3.28 8.53
N PRO A 44 -2.10 -2.41 9.04
CA PRO A 44 -3.55 -2.59 9.13
C PRO A 44 -4.20 -2.59 7.73
N SER A 45 -5.43 -3.11 7.59
CA SER A 45 -6.13 -3.10 6.29
C SER A 45 -6.70 -1.74 5.92
N ALA A 46 -6.76 -0.80 6.86
CA ALA A 46 -7.19 0.57 6.62
C ALA A 46 -6.49 1.54 7.59
N VAL A 47 -6.18 2.75 7.12
CA VAL A 47 -5.53 3.81 7.90
C VAL A 47 -6.19 5.14 7.58
N ASP A 48 -6.55 5.91 8.61
CA ASP A 48 -6.95 7.31 8.45
C ASP A 48 -5.73 8.15 8.07
N CYS A 49 -5.87 8.95 7.03
CA CYS A 49 -4.80 9.78 6.47
C CYS A 49 -5.28 11.20 6.25
N VAL A 50 -4.34 12.12 6.34
CA VAL A 50 -4.53 13.51 5.99
C VAL A 50 -3.68 13.80 4.74
N THR A 51 -4.24 14.47 3.75
CA THR A 51 -3.48 14.87 2.55
C THR A 51 -2.28 15.75 2.93
N ASP A 52 -1.13 15.51 2.27
CA ASP A 52 0.14 16.22 2.52
C ASP A 52 0.74 16.06 3.93
N ALA A 53 0.26 15.08 4.70
CA ALA A 53 0.81 14.71 6.00
C ALA A 53 1.79 13.52 5.91
N GLU A 54 2.08 12.91 7.07
CA GLU A 54 2.93 11.71 7.15
C GLU A 54 2.34 10.54 6.33
N PRO A 55 3.20 9.69 5.72
CA PRO A 55 2.74 8.53 4.98
C PRO A 55 1.96 7.55 5.85
N ALA A 56 0.92 6.95 5.29
CA ALA A 56 0.37 5.71 5.84
C ALA A 56 1.41 4.59 5.70
N ARG A 57 1.54 3.80 6.76
CA ARG A 57 2.45 2.66 6.81
C ARG A 57 1.66 1.37 6.93
N PHE A 58 1.97 0.44 6.04
CA PHE A 58 1.40 -0.89 6.00
C PHE A 58 2.51 -1.92 6.14
N VAL A 59 2.25 -3.01 6.84
CA VAL A 59 3.16 -4.16 6.93
C VAL A 59 2.70 -5.20 5.93
N PHE A 60 3.49 -5.39 4.88
CA PHE A 60 3.31 -6.43 3.89
C PHE A 60 4.04 -7.70 4.30
N THR A 61 3.36 -8.84 4.29
CA THR A 61 3.97 -10.16 4.48
C THR A 61 3.50 -11.12 3.39
N ALA A 62 4.42 -11.52 2.50
CA ALA A 62 4.16 -12.53 1.48
C ALA A 62 4.22 -13.95 2.06
N ARG A 63 3.28 -14.82 1.66
CA ARG A 63 3.27 -16.23 2.06
C ARG A 63 3.94 -17.14 1.04
N ASP A 64 3.93 -16.75 -0.23
CA ASP A 64 4.52 -17.47 -1.35
C ASP A 64 5.45 -16.54 -2.13
N PRO A 65 6.41 -17.06 -2.90
CA PRO A 65 7.15 -16.26 -3.87
C PRO A 65 6.29 -15.93 -5.09
N GLY A 66 6.72 -14.93 -5.87
CA GLY A 66 6.07 -14.50 -7.10
C GLY A 66 5.59 -13.05 -7.06
N GLU A 67 4.66 -12.72 -7.96
CA GLU A 67 4.09 -11.38 -8.07
C GLU A 67 2.88 -11.19 -7.15
N HIS A 68 2.94 -10.17 -6.30
CA HIS A 68 1.86 -9.81 -5.39
C HIS A 68 1.21 -8.50 -5.83
N ARG A 69 -0.04 -8.57 -6.29
CA ARG A 69 -0.85 -7.39 -6.61
C ARG A 69 -1.44 -6.80 -5.34
N LEU A 70 -1.10 -5.55 -5.07
CA LEU A 70 -1.66 -4.72 -4.02
C LEU A 70 -2.64 -3.72 -4.62
N ARG A 71 -3.72 -3.44 -3.88
CA ARG A 71 -4.70 -2.42 -4.24
C ARG A 71 -4.95 -1.51 -3.04
N PHE A 72 -4.78 -0.21 -3.26
CA PHE A 72 -5.06 0.86 -2.32
C PHE A 72 -6.28 1.64 -2.82
N THR A 73 -7.28 1.83 -1.97
CA THR A 73 -8.45 2.66 -2.26
C THR A 73 -8.42 3.86 -1.33
N VAL A 74 -8.35 5.06 -1.90
CA VAL A 74 -8.54 6.31 -1.16
C VAL A 74 -10.04 6.55 -1.09
N TYR A 75 -10.57 6.50 0.13
CA TYR A 75 -11.99 6.60 0.40
C TYR A 75 -12.27 7.87 1.20
N ASP A 76 -13.30 8.59 0.79
CA ASP A 76 -13.84 9.74 1.47
C ASP A 76 -14.98 9.25 2.38
N PRO A 77 -14.74 9.17 3.71
CA PRO A 77 -15.73 8.63 4.65
C PRO A 77 -16.92 9.58 4.87
N ASP A 78 -16.73 10.88 4.68
CA ASP A 78 -17.77 11.89 4.90
C ASP A 78 -18.84 11.82 3.80
N TYR A 79 -18.42 11.57 2.56
CA TYR A 79 -19.33 11.43 1.41
C TYR A 79 -19.58 9.97 1.02
N GLY A 80 -18.93 9.03 1.70
CA GLY A 80 -19.13 7.60 1.52
C GLY A 80 -18.68 7.04 0.16
N ARG A 81 -17.66 7.63 -0.47
CA ARG A 81 -17.24 7.29 -1.86
C ARG A 81 -15.74 7.08 -2.01
N ALA A 82 -15.35 6.26 -2.99
CA ALA A 82 -13.94 6.15 -3.39
C ALA A 82 -13.53 7.38 -4.23
N LEU A 83 -12.44 8.05 -3.84
CA LEU A 83 -11.83 9.13 -4.59
C LEU A 83 -10.85 8.60 -5.64
N GLN A 84 -10.07 7.59 -5.27
CA GLN A 84 -9.04 7.02 -6.13
C GLN A 84 -8.81 5.54 -5.81
N VAL A 85 -8.44 4.78 -6.83
CA VAL A 85 -7.94 3.40 -6.69
C VAL A 85 -6.57 3.32 -7.35
N LEU A 86 -5.58 2.87 -6.59
CA LEU A 86 -4.23 2.60 -7.06
C LEU A 86 -3.95 1.11 -6.96
N GLU A 87 -3.30 0.55 -7.97
CA GLU A 87 -2.83 -0.83 -7.94
C GLU A 87 -1.34 -0.88 -8.28
N THR A 88 -0.60 -1.75 -7.60
CA THR A 88 0.82 -1.97 -7.82
C THR A 88 1.17 -3.44 -7.66
N THR A 89 2.26 -3.87 -8.29
CA THR A 89 2.76 -5.24 -8.23
C THR A 89 4.10 -5.27 -7.52
N LEU A 90 4.24 -6.15 -6.53
CA LEU A 90 5.47 -6.37 -5.79
C LEU A 90 6.05 -7.74 -6.11
N PRO A 91 7.29 -7.83 -6.65
CA PRO A 91 7.95 -9.11 -6.86
C PRO A 91 8.58 -9.62 -5.55
N VAL A 92 8.30 -10.87 -5.21
CA VAL A 92 8.93 -11.61 -4.11
C VAL A 92 9.74 -12.77 -4.71
N PRO A 93 11.07 -12.79 -4.54
CA PRO A 93 11.91 -13.82 -5.14
C PRO A 93 11.64 -15.19 -4.49
N ASP A 94 11.80 -16.24 -5.29
CA ASP A 94 11.85 -17.62 -4.81
C ASP A 94 13.04 -17.78 -3.84
N PRO A 95 12.88 -18.43 -2.67
CA PRO A 95 14.02 -18.81 -1.85
C PRO A 95 15.00 -19.64 -2.69
N ALA A 96 16.26 -19.21 -2.73
CA ALA A 96 17.30 -19.97 -3.41
C ALA A 96 17.33 -21.40 -2.82
N PRO A 97 17.48 -22.45 -3.66
CA PRO A 97 17.61 -23.80 -3.15
C PRO A 97 18.80 -23.86 -2.18
N GLU A 98 18.57 -24.33 -0.96
CA GLU A 98 19.66 -24.51 -0.01
C GLU A 98 20.69 -25.46 -0.64
N PRO A 99 22.00 -25.12 -0.60
CA PRO A 99 23.01 -26.03 -1.10
C PRO A 99 22.92 -27.30 -0.26
N LEU A 100 22.51 -28.40 -0.90
CA LEU A 100 22.54 -29.74 -0.32
C LEU A 100 23.94 -29.97 0.23
N GLY A 101 24.08 -29.86 1.56
CA GLY A 101 25.31 -30.17 2.26
C GLY A 101 25.71 -31.58 1.87
N ARG A 102 26.88 -31.71 1.22
CA ARG A 102 27.50 -33.00 0.96
C ARG A 102 27.64 -33.71 2.32
N SER A 103 26.90 -34.81 2.48
CA SER A 103 27.14 -35.82 3.51
C SER A 103 27.92 -36.98 2.89
#